data_AF-A0A929A5P8-F1
#
_entry.id   AF-A0A929A5P8-F1
#
_cell.length_a   1.000
_cell.length_b   1.000
_cell.length_c   1.000
_cell.angle_alpha   90.00
_cell.angle_beta   90.00
_cell.angle_gamma   90.00
#
_symmetry.space_group_name_H-M   'P 1'
#
loop_
_entity.id
_entity.type
_entity.pdbx_description
1 polymer ?
#
loop_
_entity_poly.entity_id
_entity_poly.type
_entity_poly.pdbx_seq_one_letter_code
_entity_poly.pdbx_strand_id
1 'polypeptide(L)'
;MKRQWTLLAIAGGLAALTLAIAPLSSMAQSAEGGRGLRGEGRGRVIEQLDLTEQQQAELQQIRAAHQAEVSAILTDAQQDAIQTGIEAGEPMPALLRSIDLSQEQRDNLQALRETHRQQGREVLTPEQQAQIDELQANRGDRGDRSGRGWEILEELDLTNEQRAELNQIREASREEMATVLNDEQQAAFRSGLAAGEPIPELLRSLDLSDDQRATLRTIVEDGLAEARDVLTPEQQAQIDELRESRRGRRGGMQ
;
A
#
# COMPACT_ATOMS: atom_id res chain seq x y z
N MET A 1 -14.23 -20.07 -42.79
CA MET A 1 -13.27 -20.71 -41.86
C MET A 1 -13.50 -20.09 -40.49
N LYS A 2 -14.11 -20.83 -39.56
CA LYS A 2 -14.50 -20.33 -38.24
C LYS A 2 -13.38 -20.67 -37.25
N ARG A 3 -12.74 -19.65 -36.66
CA ARG A 3 -11.71 -19.83 -35.63
C ARG A 3 -12.40 -19.97 -34.27
N GLN A 4 -12.31 -21.17 -33.69
CA GLN A 4 -12.72 -21.46 -32.32
C GLN A 4 -11.68 -20.84 -31.37
N TRP A 5 -12.14 -19.99 -30.45
CA TRP A 5 -11.37 -19.53 -29.31
C TRP A 5 -11.59 -20.54 -28.18
N THR A 6 -10.53 -21.27 -27.81
CA THR A 6 -10.50 -22.07 -26.58
C THR A 6 -10.38 -21.14 -25.38
N LEU A 7 -11.47 -21.01 -24.63
CA LEU A 7 -11.48 -20.43 -23.29
C LEU A 7 -10.78 -21.40 -22.34
N LEU A 8 -9.67 -20.97 -21.74
CA LEU A 8 -9.01 -21.69 -20.66
C LEU A 8 -9.76 -21.34 -19.37
N ALA A 9 -10.64 -22.24 -18.94
CA ALA A 9 -11.37 -22.12 -17.69
C ALA A 9 -10.40 -22.27 -16.52
N ILE A 10 -10.16 -21.18 -15.79
CA ILE A 10 -9.53 -21.25 -14.47
C ILE A 10 -10.58 -21.84 -13.53
N ALA A 11 -10.45 -23.14 -13.26
CA ALA A 11 -11.28 -23.83 -12.30
C ALA A 11 -10.97 -23.29 -10.90
N GLY A 12 -11.89 -22.51 -10.34
CA GLY A 12 -11.94 -22.20 -8.91
C GLY A 12 -12.22 -23.48 -8.13
N GLY A 13 -11.15 -24.19 -7.77
CA GLY A 13 -11.21 -25.33 -6.87
C GLY A 13 -11.25 -24.87 -5.43
N LEU A 14 -12.44 -24.80 -4.84
CA LEU A 14 -12.62 -24.86 -3.39
C LEU A 14 -12.18 -26.25 -2.91
N ALA A 15 -10.90 -26.41 -2.58
CA ALA A 15 -10.42 -27.58 -1.88
C ALA A 15 -10.81 -27.45 -0.40
N ALA A 16 -11.89 -28.12 0.00
CA ALA A 16 -12.17 -28.37 1.41
C ALA A 16 -11.04 -29.24 1.97
N LEU A 17 -10.12 -28.61 2.70
CA LEU A 17 -8.96 -29.25 3.32
C LEU A 17 -9.47 -30.15 4.48
N THR A 18 -9.61 -31.45 4.24
CA THR A 18 -9.88 -32.42 5.29
C THR A 18 -8.58 -32.73 6.03
N LEU A 19 -8.51 -32.35 7.30
CA LEU A 19 -7.34 -32.55 8.15
C LEU A 19 -7.19 -34.04 8.50
N ALA A 20 -6.32 -34.77 7.78
CA ALA A 20 -5.86 -36.08 8.18
C ALA A 20 -4.64 -35.92 9.11
N ILE A 21 -4.83 -36.05 10.41
CA ILE A 21 -3.74 -36.06 11.40
C ILE A 21 -3.01 -37.39 11.28
N ALA A 22 -1.84 -37.39 10.62
CA ALA A 22 -0.87 -38.47 10.72
C ALA A 22 0.14 -38.17 11.85
N PRO A 23 0.58 -39.17 12.63
CA PRO A 23 1.60 -38.94 13.65
C PRO A 23 2.96 -38.60 13.00
N LEU A 24 3.47 -37.41 13.27
CA LEU A 24 4.82 -36.99 12.87
C LEU A 24 5.88 -37.76 13.66
N SER A 25 6.68 -38.57 12.97
CA SER A 25 7.99 -38.99 13.45
C SER A 25 8.94 -37.79 13.41
N SER A 26 9.53 -37.49 14.57
CA SER A 26 10.56 -36.46 14.73
C SER A 26 11.83 -36.77 13.92
N MET A 27 12.09 -36.00 12.86
CA MET A 27 13.45 -35.76 12.37
C MET A 27 13.82 -34.31 12.66
N ALA A 28 14.44 -34.11 13.83
CA ALA A 28 15.27 -32.95 14.08
C ALA A 28 16.69 -33.27 13.61
N GLN A 29 17.14 -32.60 12.54
CA GLN A 29 18.56 -32.39 12.30
C GLN A 29 18.79 -31.18 11.38
N SER A 30 19.19 -30.10 12.05
CA SER A 30 20.17 -29.08 11.66
C SER A 30 20.18 -28.52 10.24
N ALA A 31 19.84 -27.23 10.16
CA ALA A 31 20.59 -26.27 9.35
C ALA A 31 20.66 -24.92 10.10
N GLU A 32 21.75 -24.72 10.85
CA GLU A 32 22.26 -23.41 11.23
C GLU A 32 22.76 -22.67 9.98
N GLY A 33 22.55 -21.35 9.92
CA GLY A 33 23.34 -20.46 9.07
C GLY A 33 22.63 -19.89 7.84
N GLY A 34 21.62 -19.06 8.06
CA GLY A 34 21.07 -18.20 7.00
C GLY A 34 20.59 -16.89 7.61
N ARG A 35 21.49 -15.91 7.74
CA ARG A 35 21.16 -14.52 8.08
C ARG A 35 20.43 -13.91 6.88
N GLY A 36 19.18 -14.32 6.69
CA GLY A 36 18.33 -13.92 5.58
C GLY A 36 18.05 -12.42 5.66
N LEU A 37 18.28 -11.75 4.53
CA LEU A 37 18.06 -10.33 4.27
C LEU A 37 16.60 -9.95 4.60
N ARG A 38 16.36 -9.63 5.86
CA ARG A 38 15.05 -9.21 6.37
C ARG A 38 14.90 -7.74 5.98
N GLY A 39 14.24 -7.49 4.85
CA GLY A 39 13.83 -6.14 4.47
C GLY A 39 13.13 -5.46 5.65
N GLU A 40 13.80 -4.46 6.22
CA GLU A 40 13.60 -3.94 7.58
C GLU A 40 12.23 -3.28 7.85
N GLY A 41 11.32 -3.28 6.87
CA GLY A 41 10.00 -2.66 6.96
C GLY A 41 8.82 -3.63 7.03
N ARG A 42 8.84 -4.78 6.33
CA ARG A 42 7.66 -5.67 6.25
C ARG A 42 7.66 -6.81 7.27
N GLY A 43 8.82 -7.36 7.63
CA GLY A 43 8.93 -8.39 8.67
C GLY A 43 8.42 -7.92 10.04
N ARG A 44 8.72 -6.65 10.38
CA ARG A 44 8.42 -6.07 11.70
C ARG A 44 6.93 -6.00 12.06
N VAL A 45 6.00 -5.97 11.11
CA VAL A 45 4.55 -5.97 11.44
C VAL A 45 4.12 -7.35 11.89
N ILE A 46 4.49 -8.38 11.14
CA ILE A 46 4.08 -9.75 11.44
C ILE A 46 4.72 -10.23 12.75
N GLU A 47 5.92 -9.74 13.08
CA GLU A 47 6.58 -9.99 14.37
C GLU A 47 5.86 -9.36 15.57
N GLN A 48 4.95 -8.40 15.37
CA GLN A 48 4.19 -7.72 16.43
C GLN A 48 2.82 -8.36 16.69
N LEU A 49 2.44 -9.39 15.93
CA LEU A 49 1.10 -10.00 15.98
C LEU A 49 1.02 -11.23 16.89
N ASP A 50 2.08 -11.56 17.62
CA ASP A 50 2.17 -12.74 18.51
C ASP A 50 1.60 -14.02 17.86
N LEU A 51 2.03 -14.31 16.63
CA LEU A 51 1.51 -15.44 15.85
C LEU A 51 1.78 -16.78 16.53
N THR A 52 0.77 -17.67 16.53
CA THR A 52 0.93 -19.06 16.97
C THR A 52 1.86 -19.84 16.03
N GLU A 53 2.47 -20.93 16.52
CA GLU A 53 3.32 -21.80 15.69
C GLU A 53 2.58 -22.35 14.46
N GLN A 54 1.30 -22.68 14.61
CA GLN A 54 0.46 -23.13 13.50
C GLN A 54 0.29 -22.03 12.45
N GLN A 55 -0.07 -20.81 12.87
CA GLN A 55 -0.21 -19.67 11.95
C GLN A 55 1.12 -19.34 11.24
N GLN A 56 2.25 -19.43 11.94
CA GLN A 56 3.56 -19.24 11.34
C GLN A 56 3.86 -20.28 10.26
N ALA A 57 3.54 -21.56 10.52
CA ALA A 57 3.70 -22.64 9.56
C ALA A 57 2.81 -22.44 8.32
N GLU A 58 1.54 -22.07 8.51
CA GLU A 58 0.60 -21.80 7.41
C GLU A 58 1.05 -20.60 6.56
N LEU A 59 1.46 -19.49 7.19
CA LEU A 59 1.99 -18.33 6.48
C LEU A 59 3.30 -18.65 5.74
N GLN A 60 4.14 -19.54 6.27
CA GLN A 60 5.34 -20.00 5.57
C GLN A 60 5.00 -20.82 4.32
N GLN A 61 3.98 -21.68 4.40
CA GLN A 61 3.49 -22.44 3.25
C GLN A 61 2.90 -21.51 2.17
N ILE A 62 2.07 -20.53 2.57
CA ILE A 62 1.51 -19.52 1.65
C ILE A 62 2.65 -18.76 0.95
N ARG A 63 3.68 -18.33 1.68
CA ARG A 63 4.85 -17.65 1.09
C ARG A 63 5.62 -18.53 0.11
N ALA A 64 5.83 -19.80 0.43
CA ALA A 64 6.51 -20.74 -0.47
C ALA A 64 5.71 -20.96 -1.76
N ALA A 65 4.39 -21.11 -1.65
CA ALA A 65 3.49 -21.19 -2.81
C ALA A 65 3.55 -19.92 -3.66
N HIS A 66 3.47 -18.73 -3.03
CA HIS A 66 3.60 -17.45 -3.74
C HIS A 66 4.91 -17.35 -4.52
N GLN A 67 6.03 -17.76 -3.92
CA GLN A 67 7.33 -17.73 -4.61
C GLN A 67 7.36 -18.66 -5.83
N ALA A 68 6.81 -19.86 -5.71
CA ALA A 68 6.71 -20.80 -6.82
C ALA A 68 5.82 -20.23 -7.96
N GLU A 69 4.67 -19.66 -7.62
CA GLU A 69 3.75 -19.08 -8.62
C GLU A 69 4.33 -17.83 -9.29
N VAL A 70 5.02 -16.97 -8.53
CA VAL A 70 5.77 -15.84 -9.11
C VAL A 70 6.81 -16.34 -10.09
N SER A 71 7.58 -17.38 -9.73
CA SER A 71 8.61 -17.92 -10.62
C SER A 71 7.99 -18.42 -11.95
N ALA A 72 6.84 -19.08 -11.88
CA ALA A 72 6.14 -19.60 -13.06
C ALA A 72 5.62 -18.51 -14.03
N ILE A 73 5.41 -17.27 -13.54
CA ILE A 73 5.01 -16.13 -14.39
C ILE A 73 6.22 -15.52 -15.14
N LEU A 74 7.41 -15.66 -14.58
CA LEU A 74 8.64 -15.11 -15.13
C LEU A 74 9.25 -16.04 -16.18
N THR A 75 9.95 -15.46 -17.15
CA THR A 75 10.75 -16.24 -18.10
C THR A 75 12.03 -16.76 -17.44
N ASP A 76 12.61 -17.82 -17.99
CA ASP A 76 13.89 -18.38 -17.49
C ASP A 76 14.97 -17.29 -17.40
N ALA A 77 15.08 -16.44 -18.43
CA ALA A 77 16.04 -15.33 -18.43
C ALA A 77 15.78 -14.29 -17.34
N GLN A 78 14.51 -14.00 -17.01
CA GLN A 78 14.16 -13.10 -15.91
C GLN A 78 14.48 -13.73 -14.55
N GLN A 79 14.23 -15.04 -14.39
CA GLN A 79 14.57 -15.78 -13.18
C GLN A 79 16.09 -15.78 -12.94
N ASP A 80 16.88 -16.07 -13.99
CA ASP A 80 18.35 -16.06 -13.93
C ASP A 80 18.89 -14.68 -13.54
N ALA A 81 18.30 -13.61 -14.09
CA ALA A 81 18.68 -12.23 -13.76
C ALA A 81 18.40 -11.90 -12.29
N ILE A 82 17.23 -12.30 -11.77
CA ILE A 82 16.90 -12.11 -10.35
C ILE A 82 17.87 -12.92 -9.47
N GLN A 83 18.11 -14.19 -9.81
CA GLN A 83 19.00 -15.06 -9.05
C GLN A 83 20.43 -14.49 -8.97
N THR A 84 20.96 -14.04 -10.11
CA THR A 84 22.27 -13.39 -10.19
C THR A 84 22.32 -12.13 -9.31
N GLY A 85 21.26 -11.32 -9.36
CA GLY A 85 21.13 -10.13 -8.54
C GLY A 85 21.11 -10.42 -7.03
N ILE A 86 20.41 -11.48 -6.62
CA ILE A 86 20.38 -11.94 -5.23
C ILE A 86 21.78 -12.37 -4.78
N GLU A 87 22.49 -13.14 -5.61
CA GLU A 87 23.87 -13.56 -5.33
C GLU A 87 24.84 -12.37 -5.25
N ALA A 88 24.58 -11.32 -6.02
CA ALA A 88 25.30 -10.05 -5.94
C ALA A 88 24.91 -9.17 -4.72
N GLY A 89 23.91 -9.58 -3.93
CA GLY A 89 23.44 -8.86 -2.75
C GLY A 89 22.53 -7.67 -3.08
N GLU A 90 21.96 -7.61 -4.28
CA GLU A 90 21.04 -6.54 -4.66
C GLU A 90 19.68 -6.68 -3.95
N PRO A 91 19.07 -5.56 -3.54
CA PRO A 91 17.76 -5.60 -2.89
C PRO A 91 16.67 -5.97 -3.91
N MET A 92 15.78 -6.90 -3.55
CA MET A 92 14.68 -7.37 -4.40
C MET A 92 13.87 -6.25 -5.08
N PRO A 93 13.53 -5.12 -4.42
CA PRO A 93 12.83 -4.02 -5.10
C PRO A 93 13.61 -3.40 -6.26
N ALA A 94 14.94 -3.40 -6.24
CA ALA A 94 15.76 -2.94 -7.35
C ALA A 94 15.78 -3.97 -8.49
N LEU A 95 15.91 -5.25 -8.16
CA LEU A 95 15.89 -6.35 -9.14
C LEU A 95 14.57 -6.44 -9.91
N LEU A 96 13.44 -6.26 -9.23
CA LEU A 96 12.14 -6.26 -9.89
C LEU A 96 11.93 -5.04 -10.80
N ARG A 97 12.68 -3.94 -10.59
CA ARG A 97 12.66 -2.77 -11.47
C ARG A 97 13.61 -2.91 -12.66
N SER A 98 14.67 -3.71 -12.53
CA SER A 98 15.65 -3.93 -13.58
C SER A 98 15.22 -4.99 -14.60
N ILE A 99 14.26 -5.84 -14.25
CA ILE A 99 13.66 -6.78 -15.20
C ILE A 99 12.51 -6.13 -15.97
N ASP A 100 12.53 -6.28 -17.29
CA ASP A 100 11.44 -5.84 -18.15
C ASP A 100 10.27 -6.83 -18.06
N LEU A 101 9.28 -6.51 -17.23
CA LEU A 101 8.03 -7.26 -17.15
C LEU A 101 7.06 -6.81 -18.25
N SER A 102 6.47 -7.78 -18.97
CA SER A 102 5.37 -7.50 -19.89
C SER A 102 4.12 -7.02 -19.13
N GLN A 103 3.18 -6.38 -19.82
CA GLN A 103 1.92 -5.96 -19.20
C GLN A 103 1.15 -7.14 -18.60
N GLU A 104 1.04 -8.24 -19.34
CA GLU A 104 0.39 -9.46 -18.87
C GLU A 104 1.06 -10.04 -17.61
N GLN A 105 2.40 -10.03 -17.54
CA GLN A 105 3.12 -10.47 -16.34
C GLN A 105 2.81 -9.57 -15.14
N ARG A 106 2.73 -8.24 -15.33
CA ARG A 106 2.38 -7.29 -14.27
C ARG A 106 0.97 -7.54 -13.74
N ASP A 107 0.01 -7.73 -14.63
CA ASP A 107 -1.38 -7.99 -14.27
C ASP A 107 -1.50 -9.30 -13.50
N ASN A 108 -0.84 -10.37 -13.97
CA ASN A 108 -0.80 -11.66 -13.29
C ASN A 108 -0.15 -11.58 -11.90
N LEU A 109 0.97 -10.86 -11.77
CA LEU A 109 1.64 -10.66 -10.49
C LEU A 109 0.78 -9.83 -9.51
N GLN A 110 0.03 -8.84 -10.00
CA GLN A 110 -0.88 -8.06 -9.17
C GLN A 110 -2.04 -8.91 -8.65
N ALA A 111 -2.69 -9.67 -9.53
CA ALA A 111 -3.76 -10.59 -9.15
C ALA A 111 -3.26 -11.64 -8.15
N LEU A 112 -2.08 -12.22 -8.40
CA LEU A 112 -1.43 -13.18 -7.50
C LEU A 112 -1.18 -12.59 -6.11
N ARG A 113 -0.67 -11.36 -6.05
CA ARG A 113 -0.43 -10.65 -4.80
C ARG A 113 -1.72 -10.46 -4.00
N GLU A 114 -2.83 -10.09 -4.63
CA GLU A 114 -4.10 -9.90 -3.92
C GLU A 114 -4.64 -11.22 -3.36
N THR A 115 -4.61 -12.28 -4.17
CA THR A 115 -5.01 -13.63 -3.73
C THR A 115 -4.20 -14.08 -2.51
N HIS A 116 -2.88 -13.96 -2.55
CA HIS A 116 -2.02 -14.33 -1.42
C HIS A 116 -2.22 -13.43 -0.20
N ARG A 117 -2.50 -12.13 -0.40
CA ARG A 117 -2.83 -11.22 0.69
C ARG A 117 -4.09 -11.69 1.42
N GLN A 118 -5.11 -12.12 0.67
CA GLN A 118 -6.35 -12.63 1.22
C GLN A 118 -6.14 -13.95 1.98
N GLN A 119 -5.45 -14.91 1.37
CA GLN A 119 -5.10 -16.18 2.03
C GLN A 119 -4.33 -15.95 3.34
N GLY A 120 -3.36 -15.03 3.32
CA GLY A 120 -2.60 -14.67 4.52
C GLY A 120 -3.48 -14.03 5.61
N ARG A 121 -4.49 -13.24 5.24
CA ARG A 121 -5.45 -12.66 6.20
C ARG A 121 -6.33 -13.73 6.84
N GLU A 122 -6.77 -14.73 6.07
CA GLU A 122 -7.63 -15.81 6.55
C GLU A 122 -6.98 -16.68 7.65
N VAL A 123 -5.65 -16.73 7.69
CA VAL A 123 -4.88 -17.42 8.75
C VAL A 123 -4.89 -16.63 10.08
N LEU A 124 -5.12 -15.32 10.02
CA LEU A 124 -5.05 -14.44 11.19
C LEU A 124 -6.39 -14.37 11.93
N THR A 125 -6.32 -14.17 13.24
CA THR A 125 -7.54 -13.91 14.03
C THR A 125 -8.12 -12.53 13.70
N PRO A 126 -9.41 -12.29 13.98
CA PRO A 126 -10.01 -10.96 13.79
C PRO A 126 -9.23 -9.84 14.49
N GLU A 127 -8.71 -10.09 15.69
CA GLU A 127 -7.92 -9.12 16.46
C GLU A 127 -6.58 -8.81 15.78
N GLN A 128 -5.89 -9.84 15.27
CA GLN A 128 -4.64 -9.67 14.53
C GLN A 128 -4.86 -8.96 13.18
N GLN A 129 -5.99 -9.21 12.51
CA GLN A 129 -6.37 -8.49 11.29
C GLN A 129 -6.58 -7.01 11.59
N ALA A 130 -7.33 -6.69 12.64
CA ALA A 130 -7.54 -5.32 13.09
C ALA A 130 -6.20 -4.61 13.42
N GLN A 131 -5.27 -5.30 14.08
CA GLN A 131 -3.93 -4.76 14.38
C GLN A 131 -3.10 -4.52 13.11
N ILE A 132 -3.19 -5.41 12.10
CA ILE A 132 -2.58 -5.16 10.79
C ILE A 132 -3.20 -3.94 10.12
N ASP A 133 -4.53 -3.82 10.15
CA ASP A 133 -5.25 -2.73 9.50
C ASP A 133 -4.89 -1.39 10.16
N GLU A 134 -4.77 -1.37 11.49
CA GLU A 134 -4.26 -0.22 12.25
C GLU A 134 -2.82 0.12 11.86
N LEU A 135 -1.92 -0.88 11.80
CA LEU A 135 -0.54 -0.68 11.39
C LEU A 135 -0.43 -0.25 9.92
N GLN A 136 -1.35 -0.66 9.05
CA GLN A 136 -1.43 -0.24 7.65
C GLN A 136 -1.95 1.18 7.51
N ALA A 137 -3.00 1.55 8.25
CA ALA A 137 -3.50 2.91 8.34
C ALA A 137 -2.39 3.86 8.83
N ASN A 138 -1.69 3.48 9.90
CA ASN A 138 -0.55 4.23 10.45
C ASN A 138 0.71 4.17 9.57
N ARG A 139 0.73 3.34 8.51
CA ARG A 139 1.79 3.31 7.49
C ARG A 139 1.43 4.12 6.25
N GLY A 140 0.15 4.27 5.94
CA GLY A 140 -0.35 5.26 4.98
C GLY A 140 0.16 6.66 5.30
N ASP A 141 0.30 6.97 6.60
CA ASP A 141 0.86 8.22 7.15
C ASP A 141 2.34 8.49 6.85
N ARG A 142 3.10 7.56 6.25
CA ARG A 142 4.53 7.80 5.91
C ARG A 142 4.80 8.00 4.43
N GLY A 143 3.80 7.82 3.56
CA GLY A 143 3.93 7.94 2.11
C GLY A 143 3.39 9.24 1.52
N ASP A 144 2.40 9.85 2.18
CA ASP A 144 1.67 10.99 1.62
C ASP A 144 2.12 12.27 2.35
N ARG A 145 3.18 12.94 1.85
CA ARG A 145 3.48 14.34 2.22
C ARG A 145 2.48 15.29 1.56
N SER A 146 1.19 14.97 1.64
CA SER A 146 0.09 15.72 1.09
C SER A 146 -0.19 16.94 1.95
N GLY A 147 0.23 18.11 1.46
CA GLY A 147 -0.36 19.42 1.72
C GLY A 147 -0.59 19.78 3.19
N ARG A 148 0.32 20.60 3.74
CA ARG A 148 0.38 21.21 5.10
C ARG A 148 -0.92 21.47 5.90
N GLY A 149 -2.11 21.48 5.28
CA GLY A 149 -3.41 21.54 5.95
C GLY A 149 -3.98 20.18 6.37
N TRP A 150 -3.86 19.14 5.53
CA TRP A 150 -4.37 17.78 5.80
C TRP A 150 -3.51 17.00 6.81
N GLU A 151 -2.21 17.29 6.81
CA GLU A 151 -1.23 16.75 7.77
C GLU A 151 -1.57 17.08 9.23
N ILE A 152 -2.20 18.23 9.50
CA ILE A 152 -2.62 18.59 10.86
C ILE A 152 -3.76 17.71 11.35
N LEU A 153 -4.62 17.23 10.42
CA LEU A 153 -5.70 16.30 10.77
C LEU A 153 -5.15 14.92 11.14
N GLU A 154 -4.04 14.52 10.53
CA GLU A 154 -3.35 13.25 10.79
C GLU A 154 -2.64 13.22 12.14
N GLU A 155 -2.37 14.38 12.74
CA GLU A 155 -1.81 14.49 14.10
C GLU A 155 -2.85 14.26 15.20
N LEU A 156 -4.13 14.09 14.85
CA LEU A 156 -5.21 13.85 15.80
C LEU A 156 -5.45 12.35 16.02
N ASP A 157 -5.89 12.01 17.23
CA ASP A 157 -6.42 10.68 17.55
C ASP A 157 -7.82 10.50 16.95
N LEU A 158 -7.89 10.27 15.64
CA LEU A 158 -9.12 10.08 14.87
C LEU A 158 -9.68 8.66 15.04
N THR A 159 -11.01 8.54 15.16
CA THR A 159 -11.69 7.23 15.13
C THR A 159 -11.66 6.61 13.73
N ASN A 160 -11.96 5.31 13.64
CA ASN A 160 -12.01 4.61 12.35
C ASN A 160 -13.04 5.21 11.40
N GLU A 161 -14.22 5.57 11.92
CA GLU A 161 -15.30 6.20 11.17
C GLU A 161 -14.86 7.57 10.65
N GLN A 162 -14.24 8.40 11.49
CA GLN A 162 -13.71 9.70 11.09
C GLN A 162 -12.63 9.56 10.00
N ARG A 163 -11.73 8.59 10.14
CA ARG A 163 -10.70 8.31 9.11
C ARG A 163 -11.32 7.89 7.78
N ALA A 164 -12.37 7.07 7.80
CA ALA A 164 -13.07 6.65 6.61
C ALA A 164 -13.77 7.82 5.91
N GLU A 165 -14.43 8.71 6.67
CA GLU A 165 -15.07 9.92 6.14
C GLU A 165 -14.04 10.90 5.55
N LEU A 166 -12.92 11.12 6.26
CA LEU A 166 -11.85 11.99 5.76
C LEU A 166 -11.22 11.46 4.47
N ASN A 167 -11.07 10.14 4.31
CA ASN A 167 -10.61 9.55 3.07
C ASN A 167 -11.59 9.78 1.92
N GLN A 168 -12.90 9.68 2.16
CA GLN A 168 -13.91 9.98 1.15
C GLN A 168 -13.85 11.45 0.71
N ILE A 169 -13.71 12.39 1.66
CA ILE A 169 -13.55 13.82 1.36
C ILE A 169 -12.28 14.07 0.54
N ARG A 170 -11.17 13.40 0.87
CA ARG A 170 -9.91 13.47 0.10
C ARG A 170 -10.06 12.94 -1.32
N GLU A 171 -10.75 11.81 -1.49
CA GLU A 171 -11.02 11.22 -2.81
C GLU A 171 -11.90 12.15 -3.65
N ALA A 172 -13.01 12.64 -3.08
CA ALA A 172 -13.89 13.60 -3.74
C ALA A 172 -13.14 14.88 -4.16
N SER A 173 -12.32 15.43 -3.26
CA SER A 173 -11.47 16.60 -3.55
C SER A 173 -10.48 16.30 -4.70
N ARG A 174 -9.89 15.09 -4.74
CA ARG A 174 -8.97 14.67 -5.82
C ARG A 174 -9.67 14.57 -7.17
N GLU A 175 -10.88 14.03 -7.19
CA GLU A 175 -11.69 13.95 -8.40
C GLU A 175 -12.07 15.34 -8.91
N GLU A 176 -12.51 16.22 -8.02
CA GLU A 176 -12.87 17.60 -8.38
C GLU A 176 -11.64 18.38 -8.89
N MET A 177 -10.49 18.26 -8.22
CA MET A 177 -9.23 18.87 -8.69
C MET A 177 -8.89 18.41 -10.11
N ALA A 178 -9.08 17.12 -10.43
CA ALA A 178 -8.80 16.60 -11.76
C ALA A 178 -9.66 17.27 -12.85
N THR A 179 -10.90 17.67 -12.53
CA THR A 179 -11.79 18.35 -13.50
C THR A 179 -11.33 19.75 -13.90
N VAL A 180 -10.50 20.39 -13.07
CA VAL A 180 -9.93 21.72 -13.33
C VAL A 180 -8.75 21.66 -14.30
N LEU A 181 -8.11 20.48 -14.40
CA LEU A 181 -6.93 20.24 -15.21
C LEU A 181 -7.31 19.89 -16.66
N ASN A 182 -6.48 20.30 -17.62
CA ASN A 182 -6.60 19.83 -19.00
C ASN A 182 -6.11 18.37 -19.15
N ASP A 183 -6.33 17.75 -20.31
CA ASP A 183 -6.03 16.33 -20.54
C ASP A 183 -4.57 15.95 -20.24
N GLU A 184 -3.60 16.78 -20.65
CA GLU A 184 -2.17 16.54 -20.42
C GLU A 184 -1.82 16.67 -18.93
N GLN A 185 -2.32 17.73 -18.28
CA GLN A 185 -2.16 17.95 -16.85
C GLN A 185 -2.81 16.83 -16.03
N GLN A 186 -3.99 16.33 -16.42
CA GLN A 186 -4.65 15.20 -15.77
C GLN A 186 -3.82 13.93 -15.87
N ALA A 187 -3.24 13.64 -17.05
CA ALA A 187 -2.39 12.47 -17.24
C ALA A 187 -1.15 12.55 -16.34
N ALA A 188 -0.48 13.71 -16.30
CA ALA A 188 0.67 13.95 -15.43
C ALA A 188 0.29 13.84 -13.95
N PHE A 189 -0.85 14.42 -13.56
CA PHE A 189 -1.37 14.35 -12.19
C PHE A 189 -1.67 12.91 -11.74
N ARG A 190 -2.38 12.13 -12.57
CA ARG A 190 -2.69 10.72 -12.27
C ARG A 190 -1.43 9.86 -12.21
N SER A 191 -0.47 10.09 -13.11
CA SER A 191 0.83 9.41 -13.09
C SER A 191 1.61 9.73 -11.81
N GLY A 192 1.63 11.00 -11.40
CA GLY A 192 2.25 11.46 -10.17
C GLY A 192 1.64 10.83 -8.93
N LEU A 193 0.31 10.81 -8.84
CA LEU A 193 -0.41 10.13 -7.75
C LEU A 193 -0.08 8.63 -7.71
N ALA A 194 -0.05 7.96 -8.86
CA ALA A 194 0.30 6.54 -8.94
C ALA A 194 1.76 6.27 -8.53
N ALA A 195 2.66 7.25 -8.73
CA ALA A 195 4.04 7.22 -8.27
C ALA A 195 4.21 7.57 -6.78
N GLY A 196 3.14 8.00 -6.10
CA GLY A 196 3.18 8.44 -4.70
C GLY A 196 3.81 9.82 -4.52
N GLU A 197 3.78 10.67 -5.55
CA GLU A 197 4.24 12.04 -5.44
C GLU A 197 3.25 12.90 -4.64
N PRO A 198 3.74 13.79 -3.76
CA PRO A 198 2.88 14.61 -2.94
C PRO A 198 2.12 15.63 -3.79
N ILE A 199 0.80 15.73 -3.56
CA ILE A 199 -0.11 16.61 -4.31
C ILE A 199 0.40 18.06 -4.44
N PRO A 200 0.92 18.73 -3.39
CA PRO A 200 1.39 20.11 -3.54
C PRO A 200 2.57 20.26 -4.50
N GLU A 201 3.45 19.28 -4.56
CA GLU A 201 4.59 19.23 -5.47
C GLU A 201 4.10 18.93 -6.89
N LEU A 202 3.14 18.00 -7.05
CA LEU A 202 2.48 17.74 -8.33
C LEU A 202 1.80 18.98 -8.88
N LEU A 203 0.96 19.65 -8.09
CA LEU A 203 0.29 20.87 -8.53
C LEU A 203 1.27 22.01 -8.82
N ARG A 204 2.46 22.02 -8.21
CA ARG A 204 3.51 22.99 -8.55
C ARG A 204 4.26 22.63 -9.83
N SER A 205 4.41 21.34 -10.15
CA SER A 205 5.05 20.90 -11.39
C SER A 205 4.14 21.05 -12.60
N LEU A 206 2.82 21.05 -12.39
CA LEU A 206 1.86 21.41 -13.42
C LEU A 206 1.96 22.91 -13.74
N ASP A 207 2.06 23.22 -15.03
CA ASP A 207 2.01 24.60 -15.53
C ASP A 207 0.56 25.13 -15.49
N LEU A 208 0.07 25.37 -14.26
CA LEU A 208 -1.30 25.80 -14.00
C LEU A 208 -1.47 27.29 -14.24
N SER A 209 -2.58 27.66 -14.88
CA SER A 209 -3.01 29.06 -15.00
C SER A 209 -3.40 29.64 -13.64
N ASP A 210 -3.45 30.98 -13.54
CA ASP A 210 -3.87 31.64 -12.30
C ASP A 210 -5.31 31.26 -11.90
N ASP A 211 -6.22 31.13 -12.87
CA ASP A 211 -7.60 30.70 -12.65
C ASP A 211 -7.64 29.26 -12.12
N GLN A 212 -6.88 28.34 -12.73
CA GLN A 212 -6.79 26.96 -12.24
C GLN A 212 -6.24 26.91 -10.80
N ARG A 213 -5.19 27.69 -10.50
CA ARG A 213 -4.63 27.77 -9.15
C ARG A 213 -5.64 28.31 -8.14
N ALA A 214 -6.46 29.28 -8.53
CA ALA A 214 -7.52 29.82 -7.69
C ALA A 214 -8.60 28.77 -7.40
N THR A 215 -9.12 28.09 -8.44
CA THR A 215 -10.13 27.04 -8.26
C THR A 215 -9.61 25.86 -7.43
N LEU A 216 -8.38 25.40 -7.68
CA LEU A 216 -7.76 24.33 -6.89
C LEU A 216 -7.59 24.72 -5.42
N ARG A 217 -7.29 25.99 -5.13
CA ARG A 217 -7.24 26.48 -3.75
C ARG A 217 -8.60 26.38 -3.09
N THR A 218 -9.67 26.81 -3.78
CA THR A 218 -11.04 26.71 -3.27
C THR A 218 -11.43 25.27 -2.97
N ILE A 219 -11.17 24.33 -3.89
CA ILE A 219 -11.46 22.89 -3.69
C ILE A 219 -10.75 22.37 -2.43
N VAL A 220 -9.47 22.73 -2.23
CA VAL A 220 -8.72 22.31 -1.04
C VAL A 220 -9.26 22.97 0.24
N GLU A 221 -9.67 24.23 0.19
CA GLU A 221 -10.27 24.95 1.32
C GLU A 221 -11.62 24.35 1.73
N ASP A 222 -12.47 24.05 0.75
CA ASP A 222 -13.78 23.44 0.94
C ASP A 222 -13.65 22.01 1.51
N GLY A 223 -12.79 21.18 0.92
CA GLY A 223 -12.53 19.83 1.44
C GLY A 223 -11.95 19.86 2.87
N LEU A 224 -11.13 20.86 3.23
CA LEU A 224 -10.65 21.03 4.60
C LEU A 224 -11.76 21.50 5.57
N ALA A 225 -12.73 22.28 5.09
CA ALA A 225 -13.88 22.69 5.87
C ALA A 225 -14.79 21.49 6.17
N GLU A 226 -15.13 20.70 5.15
CA GLU A 226 -15.89 19.45 5.31
C GLU A 226 -15.17 18.48 6.25
N ALA A 227 -13.85 18.33 6.08
CA ALA A 227 -13.04 17.49 6.95
C ALA A 227 -13.05 17.96 8.41
N ARG A 228 -13.16 19.27 8.65
CA ARG A 228 -13.25 19.83 10.00
C ARG A 228 -14.59 19.48 10.64
N ASP A 229 -15.67 19.41 9.87
CA ASP A 229 -17.02 19.09 10.37
C ASP A 229 -17.16 17.63 10.83
N VAL A 230 -16.29 16.74 10.36
CA VAL A 230 -16.18 15.34 10.82
C VAL A 230 -15.58 15.23 12.24
N LEU A 231 -14.89 16.27 12.69
CA LEU A 231 -14.11 16.24 13.94
C LEU A 231 -14.92 16.67 15.16
N THR A 232 -14.52 16.18 16.33
CA THR A 232 -15.09 16.64 17.58
C THR A 232 -14.63 18.08 17.90
N PRO A 233 -15.38 18.85 18.71
CA PRO A 233 -14.96 20.18 19.14
C PRO A 233 -13.56 20.21 19.78
N GLU A 234 -13.20 19.17 20.52
CA GLU A 234 -11.89 19.03 21.15
C GLU A 234 -10.78 18.83 20.11
N GLN A 235 -11.00 17.96 19.12
CA GLN A 235 -10.08 17.75 18.00
C GLN A 235 -9.92 19.03 17.15
N GLN A 236 -11.01 19.77 16.92
CA GLN A 236 -10.95 21.07 16.24
C GLN A 236 -10.11 22.10 17.01
N ALA A 237 -10.25 22.14 18.34
CA ALA A 237 -9.44 23.01 19.19
C ALA A 237 -7.95 22.64 19.13
N GLN A 238 -7.63 21.34 19.15
CA GLN A 238 -6.26 20.85 18.98
C GLN A 238 -5.66 21.28 17.63
N ILE A 239 -6.43 21.22 16.54
CA ILE A 239 -5.97 21.71 15.23
C ILE A 239 -5.63 23.20 15.27
N ASP A 240 -6.49 24.01 15.91
CA ASP A 240 -6.26 25.45 15.99
C ASP A 240 -5.01 25.76 16.81
N GLU A 241 -4.77 25.03 17.92
CA GLU A 241 -3.54 25.13 18.72
C GLU A 241 -2.30 24.70 17.91
N LEU A 242 -2.37 23.58 17.17
CA LEU A 242 -1.30 23.11 16.30
C LEU A 242 -1.00 24.14 15.20
N ARG A 243 -2.02 24.77 14.61
CA ARG A 243 -1.86 25.83 13.62
C ARG A 243 -1.19 27.06 14.21
N GLU A 244 -1.59 27.49 15.41
CA GLU A 244 -0.99 28.63 16.10
C GLU A 244 0.47 28.36 16.48
N SER A 245 0.77 27.18 17.02
CA SER A 245 2.15 26.79 17.37
C SER A 245 3.07 26.76 16.14
N ARG A 246 2.57 26.25 15.01
CA ARG A 246 3.28 26.24 13.72
C ARG A 246 3.49 27.66 13.16
N ARG A 247 2.49 28.54 13.28
CA ARG A 247 2.61 29.97 12.91
C ARG A 247 3.65 30.68 13.78
N GLY A 248 3.63 30.45 15.09
CA GLY A 248 4.58 31.03 16.04
C GLY A 248 6.04 30.65 15.76
N ARG A 249 6.31 29.37 15.43
CA ARG A 249 7.66 28.92 15.05
C ARG A 249 8.20 29.57 13.77
N ARG A 250 7.32 29.88 12.81
CA ARG A 250 7.72 30.53 11.55
C ARG A 250 7.97 32.03 11.70
N GLY A 251 7.35 32.67 12.69
CA GLY A 251 7.56 34.09 13.01
C GLY A 251 8.85 34.38 13.79
N GLY A 252 9.39 33.40 14.53
CA GLY A 252 10.57 33.57 15.39
C GLY A 252 11.94 33.33 14.74
N MET A 253 12.00 33.13 13.41
CA MET A 253 13.25 32.95 12.65
C MET A 253 13.61 34.17 11.78
N GLN A 254 13.13 35.36 12.13
CA GLN A 254 13.47 36.64 11.47
C GLN A 254 14.45 37.44 12.31
#